data_AF-A0A0C3DBN7-F1
#
_entry.id   AF-A0A0C3DBN7-F1
#
_cell.length_a   1.000
_cell.length_b   1.000
_cell.length_c   1.000
_cell.angle_alpha   90.00
_cell.angle_beta   90.00
_cell.angle_gamma   90.00
#
_symmetry.space_group_name_H-M   'P 1'
#
loop_
_entity.id
_entity.type
_entity.pdbx_description
1 polymer ?
#
loop_
_entity_poly.entity_id
_entity_poly.type
_entity_poly.pdbx_seq_one_letter_code
_entity_poly.pdbx_strand_id
1 'polypeptide(L)'
;MSAVEQVVKSMKGCWSYNVVLSRMVTTIDDSKNGFRTVLLPMALSEANNASSGLRQALFAISAYHLWGHDTALKYKLSAIRHLSKSLQNGENETLLQFATSMMLCIGDVFDSADGSWPKHLAAAKALGNQLPKNGDYAKDLLFLQTLLEYHDVLKDFSLGRHLISHSESTCTLEDITIPEENSDDTVIIGSLGCSRELMNLISLITRLHKLVPLPNYLQALPTLIQIRLEDLSQIPLLVPDAHSGQLDTTRILQTAELYRLASIIYLYTTSLPIVRSSAQFQSLISRALGLLEAFAVCTSPWPLFVTALEVNNDADRVRVLRVLETMQRIRRIGNVDILQRVVVAVWKLMDLRSRGDGDSDERLDWRELFDMSGRLPSFI
;
A
#
# COMPACT_ATOMS: atom_id res chain seq x y z
N MET A 1 -22.49 28.66 -4.73
CA MET A 1 -22.42 27.57 -5.73
C MET A 1 -23.86 27.23 -6.12
N SER A 2 -24.21 27.32 -7.40
CA SER A 2 -25.57 27.00 -7.86
C SER A 2 -25.86 25.50 -7.71
N ALA A 3 -27.11 25.11 -7.41
CA ALA A 3 -27.51 23.70 -7.29
C ALA A 3 -27.14 22.87 -8.55
N VAL A 4 -27.21 23.48 -9.73
CA VAL A 4 -26.82 22.87 -11.02
C VAL A 4 -25.32 22.55 -11.05
N GLU A 5 -24.48 23.43 -10.51
CA GLU A 5 -23.03 23.24 -10.48
C GLU A 5 -22.63 22.07 -9.56
N GLN A 6 -23.36 21.89 -8.45
CA GLN A 6 -23.16 20.77 -7.53
C GLN A 6 -23.58 19.42 -8.14
N VAL A 7 -24.67 19.39 -8.90
CA VAL A 7 -25.11 18.19 -9.64
C VAL A 7 -24.10 17.81 -10.72
N VAL A 8 -23.61 18.77 -11.51
CA VAL A 8 -22.60 18.50 -12.55
C VAL A 8 -21.29 18.00 -11.94
N LYS A 9 -20.85 18.57 -10.81
CA LYS A 9 -19.67 18.07 -10.08
C LYS A 9 -19.90 16.65 -9.57
N SER A 10 -21.07 16.37 -8.97
CA SER A 10 -21.41 15.01 -8.51
C SER A 10 -21.37 13.98 -9.64
N MET A 11 -21.95 14.29 -10.80
CA MET A 11 -21.93 13.40 -11.98
C MET A 11 -20.51 13.18 -12.50
N LYS A 12 -19.70 14.24 -12.62
CA LYS A 12 -18.29 14.13 -13.05
C LYS A 12 -17.45 13.34 -12.04
N GLY A 13 -17.68 13.51 -10.75
CA GLY A 13 -17.01 12.76 -9.69
C GLY A 13 -17.32 11.27 -9.76
N CYS A 14 -18.59 10.91 -9.88
CA CYS A 14 -19.01 9.51 -10.02
C CYS A 14 -18.42 8.86 -11.29
N TRP A 15 -18.48 9.56 -12.42
CA TRP A 15 -17.89 9.10 -13.67
C TRP A 15 -16.37 8.89 -13.55
N SER A 16 -15.66 9.86 -12.96
CA SER A 16 -14.21 9.76 -12.77
C SER A 16 -13.83 8.65 -11.81
N TYR A 17 -14.60 8.42 -10.74
CA TYR A 17 -14.35 7.30 -9.86
C TYR A 17 -14.45 5.97 -10.61
N ASN A 18 -15.57 5.76 -11.32
CA ASN A 18 -15.85 4.51 -12.01
C ASN A 18 -14.84 4.26 -13.15
N VAL A 19 -14.61 5.24 -14.01
CA VAL A 19 -13.84 5.05 -15.26
C VAL A 19 -12.33 5.20 -15.06
N VAL A 20 -11.89 6.00 -14.08
CA VAL A 20 -10.47 6.32 -13.88
C VAL A 20 -9.95 5.70 -12.60
N LEU A 21 -10.49 6.08 -11.44
CA LEU A 21 -9.88 5.72 -10.17
C LEU A 21 -9.99 4.24 -9.85
N SER A 22 -11.17 3.63 -10.05
CA SER A 22 -11.38 2.21 -9.79
C SER A 22 -10.43 1.31 -10.59
N ARG A 23 -10.01 1.78 -11.77
CA ARG A 23 -9.04 1.11 -12.65
C ARG A 23 -7.59 1.44 -12.28
N MET A 24 -7.32 2.67 -11.88
CA MET A 24 -5.98 3.17 -11.56
C MET A 24 -5.43 2.58 -10.25
N VAL A 25 -6.30 2.17 -9.33
CA VAL A 25 -5.93 1.61 -8.02
C VAL A 25 -5.95 0.09 -7.97
N THR A 26 -6.20 -0.59 -9.10
CA THR A 26 -6.11 -2.05 -9.23
C THR A 26 -5.08 -2.43 -10.29
N THR A 27 -4.41 -3.57 -10.10
CA THR A 27 -3.53 -4.19 -11.09
C THR A 27 -4.32 -5.05 -12.08
N ILE A 28 -5.40 -5.68 -11.61
CA ILE A 28 -6.31 -6.50 -12.45
C ILE A 28 -7.67 -5.81 -12.46
N ASP A 29 -8.05 -5.21 -13.59
CA ASP A 29 -9.35 -4.57 -13.78
C ASP A 29 -10.32 -5.50 -14.50
N ASP A 30 -10.72 -6.59 -13.83
CA ASP A 30 -11.67 -7.57 -14.34
C ASP A 30 -12.99 -7.53 -13.54
N SER A 31 -13.84 -8.55 -13.68
CA SER A 31 -15.11 -8.66 -12.92
C SER A 31 -14.94 -8.75 -11.39
N LYS A 32 -13.72 -8.99 -10.89
CA LYS A 32 -13.41 -9.05 -9.45
C LYS A 32 -12.86 -7.73 -8.91
N ASN A 33 -12.81 -6.66 -9.69
CA ASN A 33 -12.39 -5.35 -9.21
C ASN A 33 -13.37 -4.79 -8.16
N GLY A 34 -13.10 -5.06 -6.87
CA GLY A 34 -13.96 -4.65 -5.75
C GLY A 34 -14.10 -3.13 -5.58
N PHE A 35 -13.18 -2.32 -6.14
CA PHE A 35 -13.38 -0.87 -6.18
C PHE A 35 -14.60 -0.48 -7.00
N ARG A 36 -14.92 -1.26 -8.04
CA ARG A 36 -16.11 -1.11 -8.87
C ARG A 36 -17.27 -1.99 -8.40
N THR A 37 -17.02 -3.24 -8.04
CA THR A 37 -18.09 -4.23 -7.80
C THR A 37 -18.58 -4.29 -6.35
N VAL A 38 -17.82 -3.76 -5.39
CA VAL A 38 -18.19 -3.71 -3.97
C VAL A 38 -18.46 -2.27 -3.53
N LEU A 39 -17.45 -1.40 -3.65
CA LEU A 39 -17.51 -0.04 -3.09
C LEU A 39 -18.51 0.87 -3.81
N LEU A 40 -18.65 0.76 -5.12
CA LEU A 40 -19.57 1.62 -5.88
C LEU A 40 -21.05 1.27 -5.60
N PRO A 41 -21.50 0.00 -5.64
CA PRO A 41 -22.85 -0.37 -5.22
C PRO A 41 -23.16 0.04 -3.78
N MET A 42 -22.22 -0.18 -2.85
CA MET A 42 -22.36 0.27 -1.46
C MET A 42 -22.56 1.79 -1.34
N ALA A 43 -21.80 2.58 -2.12
CA ALA A 43 -21.92 4.04 -2.10
C ALA A 43 -23.22 4.55 -2.74
N LEU A 44 -23.81 3.76 -3.65
CA LEU A 44 -25.03 4.10 -4.38
C LEU A 44 -26.30 3.50 -3.76
N SER A 45 -26.18 2.76 -2.65
CA SER A 45 -27.32 2.23 -1.90
C SER A 45 -28.21 3.34 -1.34
N GLU A 46 -29.32 2.93 -0.72
CA GLU A 46 -30.29 3.83 -0.10
C GLU A 46 -29.61 4.83 0.83
N ALA A 47 -30.07 6.08 0.77
CA ALA A 47 -29.39 7.19 1.43
C ALA A 47 -29.61 7.15 2.95
N ASN A 48 -28.56 6.78 3.68
CA ASN A 48 -28.42 6.94 5.13
C ASN A 48 -27.08 7.62 5.45
N ASN A 49 -26.70 7.78 6.73
CA ASN A 49 -25.43 8.43 7.03
C ASN A 49 -24.24 7.56 6.61
N ALA A 50 -24.32 6.23 6.76
CA ALA A 50 -23.24 5.31 6.35
C ALA A 50 -22.95 5.37 4.83
N SER A 51 -23.97 5.18 3.99
CA SER A 51 -23.85 5.20 2.52
C SER A 51 -23.47 6.59 2.02
N SER A 52 -23.98 7.65 2.65
CA SER A 52 -23.56 9.03 2.38
C SER A 52 -22.09 9.25 2.73
N GLY A 53 -21.62 8.72 3.86
CA GLY A 53 -20.22 8.77 4.27
C GLY A 53 -19.30 8.18 3.21
N LEU A 54 -19.59 6.96 2.76
CA LEU A 54 -18.83 6.29 1.72
C LEU A 54 -18.85 7.07 0.41
N ARG A 55 -20.02 7.52 -0.04
CA ARG A 55 -20.17 8.32 -1.27
C ARG A 55 -19.32 9.59 -1.24
N GLN A 56 -19.31 10.30 -0.12
CA GLN A 56 -18.47 11.49 0.05
C GLN A 56 -16.98 11.13 0.08
N ALA A 57 -16.59 9.99 0.64
CA ALA A 57 -15.20 9.53 0.59
C ALA A 57 -14.75 9.23 -0.85
N LEU A 58 -15.59 8.55 -1.66
CA LEU A 58 -15.28 8.30 -3.08
C LEU A 58 -15.19 9.61 -3.89
N PHE A 59 -16.04 10.59 -3.57
CA PHE A 59 -15.94 11.93 -4.17
C PHE A 59 -14.69 12.68 -3.74
N ALA A 60 -14.21 12.51 -2.51
CA ALA A 60 -12.95 13.11 -2.07
C ALA A 60 -11.78 12.62 -2.91
N ILE A 61 -11.66 11.31 -3.13
CA ILE A 61 -10.61 10.72 -3.97
C ILE A 61 -10.72 11.23 -5.42
N SER A 62 -11.94 11.28 -5.95
CA SER A 62 -12.21 11.84 -7.29
C SER A 62 -11.80 13.31 -7.39
N ALA A 63 -12.10 14.08 -6.35
CA ALA A 63 -11.77 15.50 -6.29
C ALA A 63 -10.26 15.74 -6.16
N TYR A 64 -9.51 14.90 -5.44
CA TYR A 64 -8.05 15.01 -5.39
C TYR A 64 -7.46 14.93 -6.80
N HIS A 65 -7.92 13.94 -7.58
CA HIS A 65 -7.43 13.73 -8.94
C HIS A 65 -7.90 14.81 -9.95
N LEU A 66 -9.15 15.28 -9.85
CA LEU A 66 -9.76 16.19 -10.83
C LEU A 66 -9.59 17.67 -10.53
N TRP A 67 -9.76 18.06 -9.26
CA TRP A 67 -9.96 19.46 -8.85
C TRP A 67 -8.99 19.92 -7.76
N GLY A 68 -8.12 19.03 -7.29
CA GLY A 68 -7.09 19.33 -6.31
C GLY A 68 -7.57 19.32 -4.85
N HIS A 69 -6.61 19.62 -3.97
CA HIS A 69 -6.71 19.46 -2.51
C HIS A 69 -7.90 20.19 -1.88
N ASP A 70 -8.04 21.50 -2.12
CA ASP A 70 -9.08 22.34 -1.48
C ASP A 70 -10.51 21.84 -1.73
N THR A 71 -10.75 21.26 -2.91
CA THR A 71 -12.07 20.72 -3.26
C THR A 71 -12.27 19.36 -2.60
N ALA A 72 -11.26 18.51 -2.63
CA ALA A 72 -11.29 17.18 -2.03
C ALA A 72 -11.50 17.23 -0.51
N LEU A 73 -10.87 18.18 0.17
CA LEU A 73 -10.99 18.37 1.61
C LEU A 73 -12.44 18.58 2.06
N LYS A 74 -13.25 19.29 1.26
CA LYS A 74 -14.68 19.50 1.55
C LYS A 74 -15.45 18.18 1.56
N TYR A 75 -15.19 17.32 0.57
CA TYR A 75 -15.78 15.99 0.48
C TYR A 75 -15.28 15.08 1.62
N LYS A 76 -13.98 15.09 1.92
CA LYS A 76 -13.39 14.35 3.03
C LYS A 76 -14.02 14.71 4.38
N LEU A 77 -14.12 16.01 4.69
CA LEU A 77 -14.77 16.50 5.91
C LEU A 77 -16.25 16.09 5.97
N SER A 78 -16.95 16.10 4.82
CA SER A 78 -18.32 15.62 4.74
C SER A 78 -18.42 14.12 5.03
N ALA A 79 -17.50 13.31 4.49
CA ALA A 79 -17.43 11.88 4.74
C ALA A 79 -17.22 11.57 6.23
N ILE A 80 -16.27 12.26 6.88
CA ILE A 80 -16.01 12.13 8.33
C ILE A 80 -17.25 12.50 9.15
N ARG A 81 -17.94 13.59 8.80
CA ARG A 81 -19.17 14.01 9.49
C ARG A 81 -20.27 12.95 9.38
N HIS A 82 -20.50 12.40 8.19
CA HIS A 82 -21.49 11.36 7.99
C HIS A 82 -21.13 10.06 8.71
N LEU A 83 -19.86 9.63 8.63
CA LEU A 83 -19.36 8.47 9.37
C LEU A 83 -19.58 8.65 10.88
N SER A 84 -19.21 9.81 11.42
CA SER A 84 -19.40 10.13 12.84
C SER A 84 -20.88 10.10 13.25
N LYS A 85 -21.79 10.61 12.43
CA LYS A 85 -23.24 10.53 12.68
C LYS A 85 -23.76 9.10 12.63
N SER A 86 -23.31 8.31 11.66
CA SER A 86 -23.71 6.90 11.52
C SER A 86 -23.33 6.10 12.77
N LEU A 87 -22.11 6.31 13.28
CA LEU A 87 -21.62 5.68 14.51
C LEU A 87 -22.38 6.15 15.77
N GLN A 88 -22.64 7.45 15.90
CA GLN A 88 -23.35 8.01 17.06
C GLN A 88 -24.82 7.62 17.11
N ASN A 89 -25.47 7.56 15.95
CA ASN A 89 -26.89 7.22 15.84
C ASN A 89 -27.16 5.70 15.93
N GLY A 90 -26.11 4.88 16.05
CA GLY A 90 -26.23 3.43 16.12
C GLY A 90 -26.79 2.80 14.85
N GLU A 91 -26.50 3.37 13.67
CA GLU A 91 -26.87 2.74 12.41
C GLU A 91 -26.17 1.37 12.31
N ASN A 92 -26.96 0.30 12.12
CA ASN A 92 -26.44 -1.08 12.02
C ASN A 92 -25.85 -1.36 10.63
N GLU A 93 -24.93 -0.51 10.21
CA GLU A 93 -24.34 -0.46 8.87
C GLU A 93 -22.81 -0.61 8.95
N THR A 94 -22.33 -1.49 9.83
CA THR A 94 -20.90 -1.65 10.16
C THR A 94 -20.04 -1.91 8.93
N LEU A 95 -20.56 -2.63 7.92
CA LEU A 95 -19.86 -2.87 6.66
C LEU A 95 -19.63 -1.58 5.85
N LEU A 96 -20.64 -0.70 5.77
CA LEU A 96 -20.52 0.60 5.12
C LEU A 96 -19.60 1.55 5.89
N GLN A 97 -19.66 1.52 7.22
CA GLN A 97 -18.76 2.30 8.09
C GLN A 97 -17.30 1.83 7.93
N PHE A 98 -17.09 0.51 7.83
CA PHE A 98 -15.79 -0.09 7.54
C PHE A 98 -15.28 0.35 6.15
N ALA A 99 -16.10 0.21 5.11
CA ALA A 99 -15.78 0.68 3.76
C ALA A 99 -15.44 2.17 3.73
N THR A 100 -16.22 3.01 4.43
CA THR A 100 -15.97 4.46 4.52
C THR A 100 -14.62 4.75 5.16
N SER A 101 -14.29 4.07 6.26
CA SER A 101 -13.02 4.23 6.96
C SER A 101 -11.83 3.79 6.10
N MET A 102 -11.98 2.70 5.34
CA MET A 102 -10.98 2.26 4.37
C MET A 102 -10.78 3.27 3.23
N MET A 103 -11.86 3.83 2.68
CA MET A 103 -11.74 4.81 1.61
C MET A 103 -11.20 6.16 2.09
N LEU A 104 -11.44 6.55 3.34
CA LEU A 104 -10.75 7.68 3.97
C LEU A 104 -9.25 7.41 4.11
N CYS A 105 -8.86 6.20 4.54
CA CYS A 105 -7.45 5.79 4.60
C CYS A 105 -6.77 5.86 3.23
N ILE A 106 -7.39 5.30 2.18
CA ILE A 106 -6.88 5.35 0.81
C ILE A 106 -6.84 6.79 0.29
N GLY A 107 -7.87 7.60 0.61
CA GLY A 107 -7.94 8.99 0.18
C GLY A 107 -6.81 9.86 0.73
N ASP A 108 -6.32 9.56 1.93
CA ASP A 108 -5.19 10.26 2.52
C ASP A 108 -3.86 9.99 1.81
N VAL A 109 -3.75 8.90 1.07
CA VAL A 109 -2.56 8.65 0.22
C VAL A 109 -2.44 9.74 -0.87
N PHE A 110 -3.57 10.31 -1.30
CA PHE A 110 -3.60 11.41 -2.25
C PHE A 110 -3.26 12.76 -1.60
N ASP A 111 -3.40 12.88 -0.27
CA ASP A 111 -3.12 14.10 0.47
C ASP A 111 -1.80 14.02 1.23
N SER A 112 -0.76 14.64 0.66
CA SER A 112 0.55 14.70 1.29
C SER A 112 0.60 15.49 2.61
N ALA A 113 -0.46 16.21 3.00
CA ALA A 113 -0.48 17.10 4.15
C ALA A 113 -1.20 16.56 5.39
N ASP A 114 -2.25 15.75 5.24
CA ASP A 114 -3.15 15.38 6.35
C ASP A 114 -2.55 14.34 7.31
N GLY A 115 -1.79 13.36 6.78
CA GLY A 115 -1.12 12.34 7.60
C GLY A 115 -2.03 11.48 8.48
N SER A 116 -3.37 11.62 8.35
CA SER A 116 -4.37 10.96 9.19
C SER A 116 -4.65 9.50 8.82
N TRP A 117 -4.04 8.99 7.74
CA TRP A 117 -4.32 7.65 7.22
C TRP A 117 -4.18 6.54 8.26
N PRO A 118 -3.22 6.54 9.22
CA PRO A 118 -3.13 5.48 10.22
C PRO A 118 -4.33 5.47 11.17
N LYS A 119 -4.93 6.63 11.44
CA LYS A 119 -6.12 6.75 12.28
C LYS A 119 -7.34 6.16 11.58
N HIS A 120 -7.50 6.44 10.29
CA HIS A 120 -8.57 5.85 9.48
C HIS A 120 -8.40 4.34 9.33
N LEU A 121 -7.16 3.87 9.17
CA LEU A 121 -6.85 2.45 9.15
C LEU A 121 -7.17 1.76 10.49
N ALA A 122 -6.81 2.37 11.61
CA ALA A 122 -7.15 1.85 12.94
C ALA A 122 -8.67 1.77 13.17
N ALA A 123 -9.41 2.81 12.75
CA ALA A 123 -10.87 2.80 12.79
C ALA A 123 -11.46 1.68 11.92
N ALA A 124 -10.95 1.50 10.70
CA ALA A 124 -11.36 0.43 9.80
C ALA A 124 -11.10 -0.96 10.41
N LYS A 125 -9.93 -1.17 11.05
CA LYS A 125 -9.60 -2.40 11.76
C LYS A 125 -10.56 -2.70 12.90
N ALA A 126 -10.89 -1.68 13.71
CA ALA A 126 -11.84 -1.81 14.82
C ALA A 126 -13.24 -2.21 14.33
N LEU A 127 -13.72 -1.62 13.24
CA LEU A 127 -15.02 -1.94 12.63
C LEU A 127 -15.03 -3.33 11.97
N GLY A 128 -13.95 -3.67 11.26
CA GLY A 128 -13.80 -4.98 10.63
C GLY A 128 -13.83 -6.14 11.64
N ASN A 129 -13.26 -5.95 12.83
CA ASN A 129 -13.25 -6.94 13.90
C ASN A 129 -14.64 -7.18 14.53
N GLN A 130 -15.59 -6.27 14.35
CA GLN A 130 -16.97 -6.43 14.85
C GLN A 130 -17.84 -7.26 13.90
N LEU A 131 -17.43 -7.42 12.64
CA LEU A 131 -18.21 -8.11 11.63
C LEU A 131 -18.01 -9.64 11.72
N PRO A 132 -19.10 -10.43 11.68
CA PRO A 132 -18.99 -11.88 11.65
C PRO A 132 -18.37 -12.35 10.33
N LYS A 133 -17.44 -13.31 10.41
CA LYS A 133 -16.73 -13.84 9.23
C LYS A 133 -17.65 -14.60 8.25
N ASN A 134 -18.73 -15.21 8.74
CA ASN A 134 -19.63 -16.09 7.97
C ASN A 134 -21.04 -15.49 7.82
N GLY A 135 -21.14 -14.32 7.20
CA GLY A 135 -22.43 -13.64 6.93
C GLY A 135 -22.80 -13.55 5.45
N ASP A 136 -23.99 -13.03 5.16
CA ASP A 136 -24.52 -12.83 3.79
C ASP A 136 -23.62 -11.94 2.90
N TYR A 137 -22.77 -11.12 3.51
CA TYR A 137 -21.83 -10.19 2.85
C TYR A 137 -20.41 -10.73 2.71
N ALA A 138 -20.21 -12.06 2.75
CA ALA A 138 -18.87 -12.68 2.81
C ALA A 138 -17.91 -12.21 1.71
N LYS A 139 -18.39 -11.99 0.48
CA LYS A 139 -17.54 -11.52 -0.64
C LYS A 139 -17.08 -10.08 -0.47
N ASP A 140 -17.99 -9.20 -0.08
CA ASP A 140 -17.72 -7.78 0.12
C ASP A 140 -16.79 -7.56 1.32
N LEU A 141 -17.05 -8.31 2.40
CA LEU A 141 -16.20 -8.34 3.58
C LEU A 141 -14.79 -8.85 3.24
N LEU A 142 -14.68 -9.93 2.45
CA LEU A 142 -13.39 -10.46 2.02
C LEU A 142 -12.57 -9.42 1.25
N PHE A 143 -13.19 -8.67 0.34
CA PHE A 143 -12.50 -7.59 -0.37
C PHE A 143 -11.98 -6.50 0.59
N LEU A 144 -12.83 -6.01 1.51
CA LEU A 144 -12.44 -4.97 2.46
C LEU A 144 -11.37 -5.47 3.46
N GLN A 145 -11.48 -6.71 3.94
CA GLN A 145 -10.46 -7.34 4.79
C GLN A 145 -9.13 -7.49 4.07
N THR A 146 -9.15 -7.88 2.80
CA THR A 146 -7.94 -7.99 1.97
C THR A 146 -7.26 -6.63 1.79
N LEU A 147 -8.04 -5.57 1.55
CA LEU A 147 -7.50 -4.21 1.51
C LEU A 147 -6.91 -3.80 2.87
N LEU A 148 -7.64 -4.07 3.96
CA LEU A 148 -7.20 -3.76 5.32
C LEU A 148 -5.87 -4.45 5.66
N GLU A 149 -5.77 -5.75 5.39
CA GLU A 149 -4.57 -6.56 5.60
C GLU A 149 -3.36 -5.96 4.88
N TYR A 150 -3.52 -5.62 3.59
CA TYR A 150 -2.45 -4.99 2.81
C TYR A 150 -1.97 -3.67 3.40
N HIS A 151 -2.90 -2.78 3.77
CA HIS A 151 -2.56 -1.49 4.34
C HIS A 151 -1.91 -1.63 5.73
N ASP A 152 -2.33 -2.60 6.53
CA ASP A 152 -1.76 -2.87 7.85
C ASP A 152 -0.31 -3.39 7.74
N VAL A 153 -0.02 -4.28 6.78
CA VAL A 153 1.35 -4.75 6.51
C VAL A 153 2.27 -3.60 6.10
N LEU A 154 1.82 -2.71 5.21
CA LEU A 154 2.64 -1.58 4.77
C LEU A 154 2.75 -0.46 5.83
N LYS A 155 1.75 -0.32 6.71
CA LYS A 155 1.87 0.52 7.91
C LYS A 155 2.98 0.02 8.82
N ASP A 156 3.03 -1.27 9.08
CA ASP A 156 4.07 -1.88 9.89
C ASP A 156 5.46 -1.69 9.29
N PHE A 157 5.60 -1.79 7.96
CA PHE A 157 6.82 -1.41 7.28
C PHE A 157 7.16 0.06 7.56
N SER A 158 6.21 0.98 7.40
CA SER A 158 6.45 2.41 7.59
C SER A 158 6.94 2.76 9.00
N LEU A 159 6.46 2.03 10.01
CA LEU A 159 6.82 2.24 11.43
C LEU A 159 8.21 1.73 11.81
N GLY A 160 8.70 0.67 11.15
CA GLY A 160 10.00 0.08 11.46
C GLY A 160 10.13 -0.35 12.94
N ARG A 161 11.28 -0.05 13.57
CA ARG A 161 11.61 -0.45 14.96
C ARG A 161 11.02 0.47 16.04
N HIS A 162 10.41 1.60 15.68
CA HIS A 162 10.10 2.70 16.61
C HIS A 162 8.98 2.39 17.62
N LEU A 163 8.23 1.28 17.47
CA LEU A 163 7.11 0.94 18.36
C LEU A 163 7.49 0.15 19.62
N ILE A 164 8.74 -0.27 19.79
CA ILE A 164 9.13 -0.99 21.02
C ILE A 164 9.13 -0.05 22.25
N SER A 165 9.06 1.28 22.04
CA SER A 165 9.14 2.30 23.10
C SER A 165 7.84 2.62 23.84
N HIS A 166 6.64 2.29 23.32
CA HIS A 166 5.38 2.70 23.96
C HIS A 166 4.28 1.62 23.86
N SER A 167 4.28 0.72 24.86
CA SER A 167 3.12 0.12 25.53
C SER A 167 1.88 -0.41 24.78
N GLU A 168 1.87 -0.62 23.46
CA GLU A 168 0.70 -1.20 22.76
C GLU A 168 1.04 -2.18 21.63
N SER A 169 1.91 -3.16 21.87
CA SER A 169 1.89 -4.38 21.04
C SER A 169 2.28 -5.60 21.87
N THR A 170 1.27 -6.32 22.36
CA THR A 170 1.39 -7.74 22.66
C THR A 170 1.59 -8.49 21.35
N CYS A 171 2.72 -8.30 20.65
CA CYS A 171 3.23 -9.38 19.82
C CYS A 171 3.72 -10.42 20.82
N THR A 172 2.87 -11.37 21.14
CA THR A 172 3.28 -12.63 21.74
C THR A 172 4.39 -13.18 20.86
N LEU A 173 5.63 -13.15 21.36
CA LEU A 173 6.81 -13.67 20.66
C LEU A 173 6.63 -15.14 20.22
N GLU A 174 5.65 -15.82 20.82
CA GLU A 174 5.21 -17.19 20.58
C GLU A 174 4.53 -17.40 19.20
N ASP A 175 4.11 -16.34 18.48
CA ASP A 175 3.39 -16.44 17.19
C ASP A 175 4.25 -16.11 15.94
N ILE A 176 5.59 -16.06 16.07
CA ILE A 176 6.48 -15.81 14.92
C ILE A 176 6.91 -17.13 14.30
N THR A 177 6.07 -17.64 13.40
CA THR A 177 6.34 -18.84 12.59
C THR A 177 6.26 -18.54 11.10
N ILE A 178 6.79 -19.46 10.30
CA ILE A 178 6.62 -19.42 8.85
C ILE A 178 5.16 -19.77 8.52
N PRO A 179 4.47 -18.99 7.66
CA PRO A 179 3.09 -19.28 7.28
C PRO A 179 2.97 -20.67 6.62
N GLU A 180 1.86 -21.37 6.81
CA GLU A 180 1.60 -22.62 6.09
C GLU A 180 1.46 -22.38 4.58
N GLU A 181 1.82 -23.36 3.77
CA GLU A 181 1.65 -23.29 2.31
C GLU A 181 0.21 -23.59 1.95
N ASN A 182 -0.40 -22.68 1.19
CA ASN A 182 -1.72 -22.85 0.65
C ASN A 182 -1.71 -22.42 -0.81
N SER A 183 -2.11 -23.31 -1.71
CA SER A 183 -2.19 -23.01 -3.14
C SER A 183 -3.07 -21.80 -3.44
N ASP A 184 -4.12 -21.58 -2.65
CA ASP A 184 -5.03 -20.45 -2.84
C ASP A 184 -4.36 -19.10 -2.53
N ASP A 185 -3.36 -19.09 -1.65
CA ASP A 185 -2.62 -17.89 -1.28
C ASP A 185 -1.57 -17.48 -2.32
N THR A 186 -1.30 -18.34 -3.31
CA THR A 186 -0.41 -18.04 -4.46
C THR A 186 -1.08 -17.20 -5.54
N VAL A 187 -2.41 -17.07 -5.49
CA VAL A 187 -3.17 -16.31 -6.48
C VAL A 187 -2.92 -14.82 -6.32
N ILE A 188 -2.60 -14.14 -7.42
CA ILE A 188 -2.38 -12.69 -7.45
C ILE A 188 -3.70 -11.97 -7.15
N ILE A 189 -3.69 -11.13 -6.12
CA ILE A 189 -4.84 -10.32 -5.74
C ILE A 189 -4.82 -9.04 -6.58
N GLY A 190 -5.85 -8.85 -7.39
CA GLY A 190 -5.93 -7.75 -8.35
C GLY A 190 -5.70 -6.36 -7.75
N SER A 191 -6.29 -6.08 -6.58
CA SER A 191 -6.15 -4.79 -5.89
C SER A 191 -4.75 -4.54 -5.31
N LEU A 192 -3.93 -5.58 -5.14
CA LEU A 192 -2.61 -5.48 -4.48
C LEU A 192 -1.45 -5.61 -5.48
N GLY A 193 -1.65 -6.40 -6.54
CA GLY A 193 -0.64 -6.70 -7.57
C GLY A 193 0.30 -7.86 -7.22
N CYS A 194 0.09 -8.53 -6.09
CA CYS A 194 0.84 -9.69 -5.65
C CYS A 194 -0.07 -10.70 -4.91
N SER A 195 0.47 -11.87 -4.58
CA SER A 195 -0.24 -12.93 -3.88
C SER A 195 -0.34 -12.68 -2.36
N ARG A 196 -1.31 -13.33 -1.71
CA ARG A 196 -1.46 -13.27 -0.24
C ARG A 196 -0.25 -13.88 0.46
N GLU A 197 0.30 -14.95 -0.08
CA GLU A 197 1.52 -15.58 0.45
C GLU A 197 2.68 -14.58 0.49
N LEU A 198 2.90 -13.82 -0.58
CA LEU A 198 3.96 -12.81 -0.60
C LEU A 198 3.73 -11.72 0.46
N MET A 199 2.49 -11.28 0.64
CA MET A 199 2.14 -10.31 1.69
C MET A 199 2.42 -10.85 3.10
N ASN A 200 2.12 -12.12 3.35
CA ASN A 200 2.43 -12.78 4.61
C ASN A 200 3.95 -12.85 4.86
N LEU A 201 4.74 -13.11 3.82
CA LEU A 201 6.20 -13.08 3.91
C LEU A 201 6.74 -11.66 4.19
N ILE A 202 6.21 -10.62 3.54
CA ILE A 202 6.58 -9.21 3.82
C ILE A 202 6.26 -8.85 5.28
N SER A 203 5.09 -9.25 5.77
CA SER A 203 4.69 -9.06 7.18
C SER A 203 5.66 -9.76 8.14
N LEU A 204 6.05 -11.00 7.84
CA LEU A 204 7.01 -11.75 8.65
C LEU A 204 8.40 -11.08 8.64
N ILE A 205 8.92 -10.64 7.49
CA ILE A 205 10.19 -9.90 7.41
C ILE A 205 10.12 -8.64 8.28
N THR A 206 9.01 -7.90 8.21
CA THR A 206 8.81 -6.67 9.00
C THR A 206 8.81 -6.96 10.50
N ARG A 207 8.16 -8.04 10.94
CA ARG A 207 8.18 -8.48 12.34
C ARG A 207 9.58 -8.91 12.79
N LEU A 208 10.32 -9.64 11.96
CA LEU A 208 11.70 -10.03 12.26
C LEU A 208 12.62 -8.82 12.35
N HIS A 209 12.47 -7.85 11.46
CA HIS A 209 13.27 -6.61 11.47
C HIS A 209 13.14 -5.86 12.81
N LYS A 210 11.94 -5.83 13.41
CA LYS A 210 11.70 -5.25 14.75
C LYS A 210 12.52 -5.92 15.84
N LEU A 211 12.90 -7.19 15.65
CA LEU A 211 13.61 -8.00 16.63
C LEU A 211 15.11 -8.14 16.34
N VAL A 212 15.68 -7.40 15.38
CA VAL A 212 17.12 -7.46 15.09
C VAL A 212 17.91 -6.73 16.19
N PRO A 213 18.93 -7.35 16.82
CA PRO A 213 19.49 -8.68 16.53
C PRO A 213 18.60 -9.85 16.97
N LEU A 214 18.39 -10.82 16.08
CA LEU A 214 17.41 -11.89 16.25
C LEU A 214 17.75 -12.85 17.40
N PRO A 215 16.76 -13.24 18.23
CA PRO A 215 16.89 -14.35 19.16
C PRO A 215 17.27 -15.67 18.47
N ASN A 216 18.03 -16.54 19.15
CA ASN A 216 18.54 -17.79 18.59
C ASN A 216 17.47 -18.67 17.92
N TYR A 217 16.27 -18.77 18.51
CA TYR A 217 15.18 -19.60 17.96
C TYR A 217 14.58 -19.05 16.66
N LEU A 218 14.82 -17.77 16.33
CA LEU A 218 14.35 -17.12 15.09
C LEU A 218 15.45 -17.00 14.02
N GLN A 219 16.70 -17.34 14.33
CA GLN A 219 17.83 -17.15 13.39
C GLN A 219 17.70 -17.97 12.10
N ALA A 220 16.95 -19.07 12.11
CA ALA A 220 16.72 -19.88 10.91
C ALA A 220 15.65 -19.26 9.98
N LEU A 221 14.76 -18.41 10.49
CA LEU A 221 13.62 -17.90 9.72
C LEU A 221 14.02 -17.05 8.51
N PRO A 222 15.00 -16.12 8.58
CA PRO A 222 15.40 -15.35 7.41
C PRO A 222 15.80 -16.23 6.22
N THR A 223 16.54 -17.32 6.46
CA THR A 223 16.94 -18.27 5.42
C THR A 223 15.74 -19.05 4.88
N LEU A 224 14.79 -19.47 5.73
CA LEU A 224 13.57 -20.15 5.27
C LEU A 224 12.68 -19.22 4.43
N ILE A 225 12.57 -17.94 4.82
CA ILE A 225 11.87 -16.93 4.04
C ILE A 225 12.56 -16.72 2.69
N GLN A 226 13.89 -16.67 2.65
CA GLN A 226 14.64 -16.55 1.40
C GLN A 226 14.29 -17.69 0.44
N ILE A 227 14.36 -18.95 0.90
CA ILE A 227 14.03 -20.14 0.09
C ILE A 227 12.60 -20.02 -0.46
N ARG A 228 11.63 -19.68 0.40
CA ARG A 228 10.24 -19.51 -0.04
C ARG A 228 10.06 -18.39 -1.04
N LEU A 229 10.74 -17.26 -0.87
CA LEU A 229 10.71 -16.17 -1.85
C LEU A 229 11.35 -16.58 -3.17
N GLU A 230 12.40 -17.39 -3.16
CA GLU A 230 13.09 -17.88 -4.36
C GLU A 230 12.20 -18.84 -5.18
N ASP A 231 11.45 -19.70 -4.51
CA ASP A 231 10.56 -20.71 -5.12
C ASP A 231 9.11 -20.24 -5.31
N LEU A 232 8.75 -19.05 -4.82
CA LEU A 232 7.37 -18.54 -4.87
C LEU A 232 6.87 -18.37 -6.31
N SER A 233 5.87 -19.17 -6.66
CA SER A 233 5.07 -18.98 -7.88
C SER A 233 3.85 -18.13 -7.57
N GLN A 234 3.57 -17.14 -8.42
CA GLN A 234 2.38 -16.28 -8.31
C GLN A 234 1.49 -16.47 -9.54
N ILE A 235 0.22 -16.82 -9.31
CA ILE A 235 -0.69 -17.25 -10.39
C ILE A 235 -1.69 -16.13 -10.71
N PRO A 236 -1.72 -15.59 -11.94
CA PRO A 236 -2.74 -14.64 -12.35
C PRO A 236 -4.05 -15.38 -12.61
N LEU A 237 -5.12 -14.97 -11.92
CA LEU A 237 -6.47 -15.48 -12.15
C LEU A 237 -7.36 -14.37 -12.72
N LEU A 238 -7.62 -14.43 -14.03
CA LEU A 238 -8.42 -13.43 -14.75
C LEU A 238 -9.84 -13.93 -14.96
N VAL A 239 -10.83 -13.07 -14.66
CA VAL A 239 -12.24 -13.31 -14.93
C VAL A 239 -12.80 -12.12 -15.72
N PRO A 240 -12.54 -12.07 -17.05
CA PRO A 240 -12.95 -10.94 -17.89
C PRO A 240 -14.47 -10.82 -18.01
N ASP A 241 -14.94 -9.58 -18.13
CA ASP A 241 -16.33 -9.20 -18.40
C ASP A 241 -16.39 -8.01 -19.39
N ALA A 242 -17.60 -7.57 -19.74
CA ALA A 242 -17.82 -6.44 -20.65
C ALA A 242 -17.34 -5.07 -20.13
N HIS A 243 -17.00 -4.97 -18.85
CA HIS A 243 -16.56 -3.73 -18.19
C HIS A 243 -15.06 -3.72 -17.88
N SER A 244 -14.38 -4.83 -18.16
CA SER A 244 -12.98 -5.04 -17.87
C SER A 244 -12.10 -4.04 -18.62
N GLY A 245 -11.02 -3.63 -17.98
CA GLY A 245 -9.98 -2.83 -18.60
C GLY A 245 -9.09 -3.69 -19.52
N GLN A 246 -7.95 -3.12 -19.92
CA GLN A 246 -6.93 -3.88 -20.63
C GLN A 246 -6.27 -4.88 -19.67
N LEU A 247 -6.57 -6.17 -19.84
CA LEU A 247 -5.96 -7.25 -19.07
C LEU A 247 -4.66 -7.68 -19.74
N ASP A 248 -3.53 -7.27 -19.15
CA ASP A 248 -2.19 -7.60 -19.61
C ASP A 248 -1.52 -8.56 -18.62
N THR A 249 -1.56 -9.86 -18.93
CA THR A 249 -0.96 -10.91 -18.10
C THR A 249 0.53 -10.69 -17.89
N THR A 250 1.24 -10.18 -18.90
CA THR A 250 2.68 -9.90 -18.78
C THR A 250 2.91 -8.80 -17.75
N ARG A 251 2.16 -7.71 -17.82
CA ARG A 251 2.24 -6.63 -16.83
C ARG A 251 1.90 -7.13 -15.42
N ILE A 252 0.84 -7.94 -15.27
CA ILE A 252 0.42 -8.48 -13.97
C ILE A 252 1.54 -9.33 -13.35
N LEU A 253 2.11 -10.25 -14.12
CA LEU A 253 3.23 -11.09 -13.67
C LEU A 253 4.48 -10.27 -13.36
N GLN A 254 4.78 -9.24 -14.14
CA GLN A 254 5.90 -8.33 -13.89
C GLN A 254 5.69 -7.51 -12.60
N THR A 255 4.46 -7.06 -12.31
CA THR A 255 4.14 -6.38 -11.05
C THR A 255 4.34 -7.32 -9.86
N ALA A 256 3.85 -8.55 -9.97
CA ALA A 256 4.01 -9.57 -8.93
C ALA A 256 5.50 -9.92 -8.70
N GLU A 257 6.29 -10.05 -9.78
CA GLU A 257 7.73 -10.26 -9.70
C GLU A 257 8.45 -9.06 -9.07
N LEU A 258 8.04 -7.83 -9.38
CA LEU A 258 8.62 -6.63 -8.76
C LEU A 258 8.43 -6.65 -7.23
N TYR A 259 7.23 -7.02 -6.74
CA TYR A 259 7.02 -7.20 -5.30
C TYR A 259 7.93 -8.29 -4.73
N ARG A 260 8.08 -9.42 -5.42
CA ARG A 260 8.91 -10.54 -4.96
C ARG A 260 10.39 -10.14 -4.85
N LEU A 261 10.92 -9.46 -5.87
CA LEU A 261 12.28 -8.93 -5.85
C LEU A 261 12.47 -7.91 -4.72
N ALA A 262 11.53 -6.99 -4.53
CA ALA A 262 11.57 -6.04 -3.42
C ALA A 262 11.51 -6.72 -2.05
N SER A 263 10.77 -7.82 -1.88
CA SER A 263 10.77 -8.62 -0.65
C SER A 263 12.12 -9.25 -0.36
N ILE A 264 12.82 -9.75 -1.39
CA ILE A 264 14.18 -10.30 -1.24
C ILE A 264 15.16 -9.18 -0.88
N ILE A 265 15.06 -8.01 -1.55
CA ILE A 265 15.86 -6.82 -1.20
C ILE A 265 15.59 -6.43 0.26
N TYR A 266 14.33 -6.40 0.67
CA TYR A 266 13.93 -6.03 2.02
C TYR A 266 14.47 -7.02 3.07
N LEU A 267 14.40 -8.31 2.80
CA LEU A 267 15.00 -9.35 3.65
C LEU A 267 16.51 -9.15 3.80
N TYR A 268 17.22 -8.94 2.69
CA TYR A 268 18.67 -8.74 2.66
C TYR A 268 19.16 -7.44 3.28
N THR A 269 18.28 -6.47 3.45
CA THR A 269 18.61 -5.18 4.05
C THR A 269 18.25 -5.10 5.53
N THR A 270 17.56 -6.13 6.05
CA THR A 270 17.05 -6.14 7.42
C THR A 270 17.49 -7.33 8.25
N SER A 271 17.03 -8.53 7.90
CA SER A 271 17.15 -9.73 8.75
C SER A 271 18.20 -10.71 8.26
N LEU A 272 18.62 -10.62 6.99
CA LEU A 272 19.71 -11.42 6.41
C LEU A 272 20.72 -10.52 5.68
N PRO A 273 21.49 -9.67 6.40
CA PRO A 273 22.32 -8.64 5.80
C PRO A 273 23.30 -9.18 4.75
N ILE A 274 23.18 -8.70 3.52
CA ILE A 274 24.15 -8.95 2.44
C ILE A 274 24.99 -7.70 2.17
N VAL A 275 26.23 -7.89 1.72
CA VAL A 275 27.11 -6.80 1.31
C VAL A 275 26.53 -6.11 0.07
N ARG A 276 26.40 -4.78 0.08
CA ARG A 276 25.79 -4.03 -1.03
C ARG A 276 26.53 -4.20 -2.35
N SER A 277 27.86 -4.25 -2.34
CA SER A 277 28.68 -4.44 -3.53
C SER A 277 28.68 -5.87 -4.08
N SER A 278 28.01 -6.82 -3.41
CA SER A 278 27.95 -8.20 -3.90
C SER A 278 27.23 -8.30 -5.25
N ALA A 279 27.77 -9.13 -6.15
CA ALA A 279 27.20 -9.32 -7.48
C ALA A 279 25.75 -9.86 -7.44
N GLN A 280 25.44 -10.70 -6.46
CA GLN A 280 24.09 -11.22 -6.23
C GLN A 280 23.10 -10.09 -5.93
N PHE A 281 23.46 -9.18 -5.02
CA PHE A 281 22.60 -8.06 -4.64
C PHE A 281 22.46 -7.05 -5.78
N GLN A 282 23.56 -6.70 -6.45
CA GLN A 282 23.53 -5.77 -7.59
C GLN A 282 22.71 -6.31 -8.77
N SER A 283 22.76 -7.62 -9.03
CA SER A 283 21.90 -8.29 -10.02
C SER A 283 20.41 -8.20 -9.64
N LEU A 284 20.09 -8.37 -8.36
CA LEU A 284 18.73 -8.24 -7.84
C LEU A 284 18.18 -6.82 -8.01
N ILE A 285 18.96 -5.79 -7.63
CA ILE A 285 18.61 -4.37 -7.84
C ILE A 285 18.43 -4.08 -9.33
N SER A 286 19.35 -4.54 -10.18
CA SER A 286 19.30 -4.32 -11.63
C SER A 286 18.03 -4.89 -12.27
N ARG A 287 17.60 -6.08 -11.84
CA ARG A 287 16.35 -6.70 -12.29
C ARG A 287 15.12 -5.90 -11.86
N ALA A 288 15.08 -5.46 -10.60
CA ALA A 288 13.98 -4.64 -10.09
C ALA A 288 13.89 -3.31 -10.85
N LEU A 289 15.01 -2.63 -11.09
CA LEU A 289 15.08 -1.41 -11.90
C LEU A 289 14.63 -1.64 -13.35
N GLY A 290 15.01 -2.76 -13.95
CA GLY A 290 14.55 -3.13 -15.29
C GLY A 290 13.03 -3.27 -15.40
N LEU A 291 12.37 -3.85 -14.40
CA LEU A 291 10.91 -3.92 -14.33
C LEU A 291 10.27 -2.53 -14.13
N LEU A 292 10.84 -1.73 -13.23
CA LEU A 292 10.35 -0.37 -12.94
C LEU A 292 10.36 0.52 -14.19
N GLU A 293 11.37 0.40 -15.05
CA GLU A 293 11.45 1.14 -16.32
C GLU A 293 10.60 0.56 -17.44
N ALA A 294 10.34 -0.75 -17.43
CA ALA A 294 9.49 -1.40 -18.43
C ALA A 294 8.02 -0.99 -18.31
N PHE A 295 7.60 -0.54 -17.12
CA PHE A 295 6.23 -0.07 -16.90
C PHE A 295 6.00 1.30 -17.52
N ALA A 296 4.93 1.43 -18.32
CA ALA A 296 4.45 2.73 -18.78
C ALA A 296 4.16 3.69 -17.61
N VAL A 297 3.61 3.14 -16.52
CA VAL A 297 3.41 3.81 -15.24
C VAL A 297 3.59 2.79 -14.12
N CYS A 298 4.49 3.05 -13.18
CA CYS A 298 4.61 2.23 -11.98
C CYS A 298 3.40 2.48 -11.04
N THR A 299 2.80 1.42 -10.53
CA THR A 299 1.65 1.44 -9.61
C THR A 299 1.98 0.85 -8.25
N SER A 300 3.25 0.57 -7.98
CA SER A 300 3.72 -0.15 -6.79
C SER A 300 4.75 0.70 -6.06
N PRO A 301 4.33 1.60 -5.16
CA PRO A 301 5.23 2.53 -4.49
C PRO A 301 6.18 1.82 -3.51
N TRP A 302 5.71 0.80 -2.78
CA TRP A 302 6.55 0.04 -1.85
C TRP A 302 7.76 -0.64 -2.53
N PRO A 303 7.59 -1.44 -3.61
CA PRO A 303 8.74 -2.03 -4.29
C PRO A 303 9.73 -1.02 -4.88
N LEU A 304 9.22 0.07 -5.48
CA LEU A 304 10.05 1.16 -5.98
C LEU A 304 10.89 1.77 -4.86
N PHE A 305 10.27 2.04 -3.72
CA PHE A 305 10.95 2.66 -2.59
C PHE A 305 12.05 1.75 -2.03
N VAL A 306 11.75 0.48 -1.76
CA VAL A 306 12.73 -0.50 -1.25
C VAL A 306 13.91 -0.63 -2.21
N THR A 307 13.66 -0.70 -3.52
CA THR A 307 14.72 -0.76 -4.54
C THR A 307 15.55 0.52 -4.54
N ALA A 308 14.90 1.68 -4.49
CA ALA A 308 15.56 2.99 -4.58
C ALA A 308 16.52 3.26 -3.41
N LEU A 309 16.19 2.81 -2.20
CA LEU A 309 17.07 2.98 -1.03
C LEU A 309 18.43 2.30 -1.18
N GLU A 310 18.51 1.25 -2.00
CA GLU A 310 19.72 0.44 -2.17
C GLU A 310 20.52 0.81 -3.43
N VAL A 311 20.05 1.79 -4.19
CA VAL A 311 20.77 2.32 -5.34
C VAL A 311 21.94 3.21 -4.88
N ASN A 312 23.14 2.88 -5.33
CA ASN A 312 24.39 3.53 -4.90
C ASN A 312 25.20 4.18 -6.05
N ASN A 313 24.65 4.24 -7.27
CA ASN A 313 25.32 4.85 -8.42
C ASN A 313 24.40 5.87 -9.13
N ASP A 314 24.99 6.89 -9.72
CA ASP A 314 24.23 8.00 -10.30
C ASP A 314 23.37 7.60 -11.50
N ALA A 315 23.83 6.63 -12.30
CA ALA A 315 23.07 6.14 -13.46
C ALA A 315 21.73 5.54 -13.01
N ASP A 316 21.74 4.70 -11.99
CA ASP A 316 20.53 4.08 -11.45
C ASP A 316 19.67 5.08 -10.65
N ARG A 317 20.26 6.06 -9.98
CA ARG A 317 19.52 7.16 -9.32
C ARG A 317 18.68 7.93 -10.35
N VAL A 318 19.24 8.21 -11.53
CA VAL A 318 18.51 8.85 -12.63
C VAL A 318 17.33 7.98 -13.10
N ARG A 319 17.51 6.66 -13.20
CA ARG A 319 16.43 5.72 -13.57
C ARG A 319 15.27 5.79 -12.58
N VAL A 320 15.56 5.72 -11.28
CA VAL A 320 14.57 5.84 -10.20
C VAL A 320 13.81 7.17 -10.26
N LEU A 321 14.54 8.29 -10.43
CA LEU A 321 13.91 9.62 -10.48
C LEU A 321 12.97 9.78 -11.68
N ARG A 322 13.30 9.20 -12.85
CA ARG A 322 12.42 9.19 -14.02
C ARG A 322 11.14 8.40 -13.78
N VAL A 323 11.23 7.28 -13.07
CA VAL A 323 10.05 6.47 -12.69
C VAL A 323 9.16 7.27 -11.74
N LEU A 324 9.72 7.89 -10.69
CA LEU A 324 8.97 8.75 -9.76
C LEU A 324 8.30 9.94 -10.46
N GLU A 325 9.02 10.62 -11.36
CA GLU A 325 8.47 11.72 -12.15
C GLU A 325 7.28 11.27 -13.01
N THR A 326 7.42 10.11 -13.67
CA THR A 326 6.35 9.53 -14.50
C THR A 326 5.14 9.14 -13.66
N MET A 327 5.35 8.51 -12.49
CA MET A 327 4.29 8.20 -11.53
C MET A 327 3.54 9.45 -11.10
N GLN A 328 4.27 10.50 -10.70
CA GLN A 328 3.67 11.73 -10.20
C GLN A 328 2.88 12.46 -11.28
N ARG A 329 3.45 12.57 -12.49
CA ARG A 329 2.82 13.23 -13.64
C ARG A 329 1.50 12.55 -14.05
N ILE A 330 1.47 11.22 -14.05
CA ILE A 330 0.32 10.47 -14.55
C ILE A 330 -0.72 10.18 -13.46
N ARG A 331 -0.31 9.71 -12.29
CA ARG A 331 -1.24 9.28 -11.24
C ARG A 331 -1.69 10.41 -10.31
N ARG A 332 -0.87 11.45 -10.15
CA ARG A 332 -1.15 12.62 -9.29
C ARG A 332 -1.53 12.23 -7.86
N ILE A 333 -0.69 11.43 -7.21
CA ILE A 333 -0.92 10.94 -5.85
C ILE A 333 0.14 11.52 -4.93
N GLY A 334 -0.28 12.18 -3.86
CA GLY A 334 0.60 12.92 -2.95
C GLY A 334 1.71 12.09 -2.30
N ASN A 335 1.54 10.76 -2.16
CA ASN A 335 2.57 9.92 -1.57
C ASN A 335 3.88 9.87 -2.38
N VAL A 336 3.84 10.01 -3.71
CA VAL A 336 5.04 9.96 -4.55
C VAL A 336 6.02 11.08 -4.20
N ASP A 337 5.51 12.28 -3.91
CA ASP A 337 6.34 13.43 -3.49
C ASP A 337 7.02 13.18 -2.14
N ILE A 338 6.37 12.42 -1.24
CA ILE A 338 6.96 12.04 0.05
C ILE A 338 8.07 11.01 -0.18
N LEU A 339 7.80 9.98 -0.99
CA LEU A 339 8.78 8.93 -1.33
C LEU A 339 10.05 9.52 -1.94
N GLN A 340 9.91 10.40 -2.94
CA GLN A 340 11.04 11.04 -3.58
C GLN A 340 11.87 11.87 -2.58
N ARG A 341 11.23 12.61 -1.68
CA ARG A 341 11.93 13.38 -0.65
C ARG A 341 12.74 12.48 0.29
N VAL A 342 12.16 11.36 0.72
CA VAL A 342 12.85 10.40 1.59
C VAL A 342 14.04 9.76 0.87
N VAL A 343 13.83 9.25 -0.34
CA VAL A 343 14.90 8.60 -1.15
C VAL A 343 16.07 9.56 -1.40
N VAL A 344 15.79 10.79 -1.83
CA VAL A 344 16.84 11.79 -2.10
C VAL A 344 17.59 12.18 -0.83
N ALA A 345 16.92 12.26 0.32
CA ALA A 345 17.58 12.54 1.59
C ALA A 345 18.52 11.41 2.01
N VAL A 346 18.10 10.16 1.85
CA VAL A 346 18.93 8.98 2.13
C VAL A 346 20.18 8.98 1.24
N TRP A 347 20.03 9.19 -0.07
CA TRP A 347 21.18 9.25 -0.99
C TRP A 347 22.17 10.37 -0.62
N LYS A 348 21.68 11.56 -0.28
CA LYS A 348 22.54 12.66 0.17
C LYS A 348 23.33 12.29 1.42
N LEU A 349 22.70 11.62 2.38
CA LEU A 349 23.39 11.21 3.60
C LEU A 349 24.42 10.11 3.34
N MET A 350 24.11 9.15 2.45
CA MET A 350 25.07 8.15 2.00
C MET A 350 26.30 8.81 1.37
N ASP A 351 26.10 9.77 0.46
CA ASP A 351 27.19 10.48 -0.21
C ASP A 351 28.08 11.28 0.75
N LEU A 352 27.50 11.81 1.84
CA LEU A 352 28.25 12.49 2.89
C LEU A 352 29.11 11.51 3.72
N ARG A 353 28.58 10.32 4.03
CA ARG A 353 29.29 9.29 4.81
C ARG A 353 30.46 8.69 4.02
N SER A 354 30.27 8.39 2.74
CA SER A 354 31.32 7.86 1.86
C SER A 354 32.52 8.81 1.67
N ARG A 355 32.39 10.09 2.03
CA ARG A 355 33.47 11.08 1.96
C ARG A 355 34.27 11.24 3.27
N GLY A 356 33.70 10.83 4.41
CA GLY A 356 34.21 11.17 5.74
C GLY A 356 34.77 10.00 6.55
N ASP A 357 34.25 8.79 6.33
CA ASP A 357 34.69 7.55 6.98
C ASP A 357 34.95 6.52 5.87
N GLY A 358 35.91 5.59 6.06
CA GLY A 358 36.15 4.51 5.09
C GLY A 358 34.85 3.77 4.73
N ASP A 359 34.75 3.24 3.50
CA ASP A 359 33.56 2.62 2.89
C ASP A 359 32.82 1.67 3.85
N SER A 360 31.92 2.21 4.67
CA SER A 360 31.17 1.45 5.65
C SER A 360 29.87 1.00 5.00
N ASP A 361 29.68 -0.31 4.91
CA ASP A 361 28.46 -0.89 4.34
C ASP A 361 27.26 -0.83 5.32
N GLU A 362 27.28 0.13 6.25
CA GLU A 362 26.21 0.31 7.21
C GLU A 362 24.93 0.79 6.52
N ARG A 363 23.80 0.22 6.90
CA ARG A 363 22.48 0.62 6.38
C ARG A 363 21.86 1.68 7.28
N LEU A 364 21.42 2.76 6.65
CA LEU A 364 20.67 3.83 7.29
C LEU A 364 19.22 3.37 7.49
N ASP A 365 18.70 3.49 8.72
CA ASP A 365 17.25 3.48 8.90
C ASP A 365 16.71 4.84 8.47
N TRP A 366 16.10 4.91 7.29
CA TRP A 366 15.56 6.15 6.74
C TRP A 366 14.55 6.83 7.68
N ARG A 367 13.94 6.08 8.61
CA ARG A 367 12.97 6.59 9.60
C ARG A 367 13.62 7.49 10.63
N GLU A 368 14.92 7.33 10.89
CA GLU A 368 15.69 8.19 11.80
C GLU A 368 15.94 9.59 11.21
N LEU A 369 15.72 9.77 9.90
CA LEU A 369 15.95 11.03 9.20
C LEU A 369 14.76 11.99 9.26
N PHE A 370 13.59 11.50 9.67
CA PHE A 370 12.35 12.26 9.60
C PHE A 370 11.58 12.16 10.91
N ASP A 371 10.95 13.26 11.31
CA ASP A 371 9.98 13.22 12.40
C ASP A 371 8.72 12.48 11.93
N MET A 372 8.55 11.27 12.45
CA MET A 372 7.44 10.38 12.11
C MET A 372 6.16 10.75 12.87
N SER A 373 6.18 11.77 13.75
CA SER A 373 5.01 12.20 14.52
C SER A 373 3.91 12.79 13.62
N GLY A 374 3.00 11.92 13.19
CA GLY A 374 1.81 12.29 12.42
C GLY A 374 1.99 12.37 10.90
N ARG A 375 3.15 12.02 10.34
CA ARG A 375 3.42 12.04 8.88
C ARG A 375 4.09 10.78 8.37
N LEU A 376 3.61 9.63 8.83
CA LEU A 376 4.05 8.32 8.38
C LEU A 376 3.88 8.23 6.84
N PRO A 377 4.94 7.99 6.05
CA PRO A 377 4.81 7.80 4.61
C PRO A 377 3.89 6.62 4.30
N SER A 378 3.03 6.78 3.29
CA SER A 378 2.21 5.68 2.79
C SER A 378 2.86 5.07 1.55
N PHE A 379 3.07 3.76 1.58
CA PHE A 379 3.64 2.99 0.46
C PHE A 379 2.59 2.19 -0.33
N ILE A 380 1.32 2.50 -0.07
CA ILE A 380 0.12 1.90 -0.65
C ILE A 380 -0.11 2.41 -2.08
#